data_AF-A0A6P0SPS7-F1
#
_entry.id   AF-A0A6P0SPS7-F1
#
_cell.length_a   1.000
_cell.length_b   1.000
_cell.length_c   1.000
_cell.angle_alpha   90.00
_cell.angle_beta   90.00
_cell.angle_gamma   90.00
#
_symmetry.space_group_name_H-M   'P 1'
#
loop_
_entity.id
_entity.type
_entity.pdbx_description
1 polymer ?
#
loop_
_entity_poly.entity_id
_entity_poly.type
_entity_poly.pdbx_seq_one_letter_code
_entity_poly.pdbx_strand_id
1 'polypeptide(L)' 'MSDWQGFPHVRLHQENGSVETVIIYVAMWRRKGDLAVLSAVIRSYAVA' A
#
# COMPACT_ATOMS: atom_id res chain seq x y z
N MET A 1 -5.37 17.84 4.26
CA MET A 1 -4.60 16.58 4.09
C MET A 1 -3.65 16.30 5.26
N SER A 2 -3.39 17.26 6.16
CA SER A 2 -2.41 17.15 7.26
C SER A 2 -2.75 16.14 8.38
N ASP A 3 -3.98 15.64 8.44
CA ASP A 3 -4.44 14.70 9.47
C ASP A 3 -4.30 13.22 9.05
N TRP A 4 -3.78 12.94 7.84
CA TRP A 4 -3.59 11.58 7.32
C TRP A 4 -2.13 11.13 7.47
N GLN A 5 -1.90 9.96 8.07
CA GLN A 5 -0.58 9.34 8.19
C GLN A 5 -0.53 8.04 7.36
N GLY A 6 0.39 7.98 6.40
CA GLY A 6 0.52 6.87 5.44
C GLY A 6 1.65 5.88 5.77
N PHE A 7 1.43 4.59 5.51
CA PHE A 7 2.37 3.50 5.73
C PHE A 7 2.49 2.63 4.47
N PRO A 8 3.43 2.94 3.55
CA PRO A 8 3.65 2.11 2.37
C PRO A 8 4.43 0.84 2.74
N HIS A 9 3.90 -0.32 2.35
CA HIS A 9 4.61 -1.59 2.39
C HIS A 9 4.77 -2.11 0.97
N VAL A 10 6.01 -2.41 0.58
CA VAL A 10 6.32 -2.96 -0.75
C VAL A 10 6.85 -4.38 -0.58
N ARG A 11 6.26 -5.32 -1.30
CA ARG A 11 6.76 -6.69 -1.45
C ARG A 11 7.04 -6.95 -2.92
N LEU A 12 8.25 -7.44 -3.19
CA LEU A 12 8.68 -7.90 -4.51
C LEU A 12 8.78 -9.43 -4.46
N HIS A 13 8.15 -10.10 -5.43
CA HIS A 13 8.26 -11.54 -5.63
C HIS A 13 8.71 -11.80 -7.05
N GLN A 14 9.76 -12.60 -7.23
CA GLN A 14 10.28 -12.96 -8.55
C GLN A 14 10.13 -14.46 -8.73
N GLU A 15 9.41 -14.87 -9.77
CA GLU A 15 9.18 -16.27 -10.08
C GLU A 15 9.11 -16.45 -11.59
N ASN A 16 9.88 -17.40 -12.14
CA ASN A 16 9.87 -17.77 -13.56
C ASN A 16 10.03 -16.59 -14.54
N GLY A 17 10.91 -15.63 -14.24
CA GLY A 17 11.14 -14.45 -15.10
C GLY A 17 10.04 -13.38 -15.02
N SER A 18 9.01 -13.59 -14.20
CA SER A 18 8.01 -12.60 -13.83
C SER A 18 8.37 -11.95 -12.50
N VAL A 19 8.19 -10.63 -12.41
CA VAL A 19 8.31 -9.85 -11.18
C VAL A 19 6.91 -9.35 -10.80
N GLU A 20 6.40 -9.85 -9.68
CA GLU A 20 5.21 -9.31 -9.03
C GLU A 20 5.64 -8.26 -8.00
N THR A 21 5.09 -7.05 -8.13
CA THR A 21 5.21 -5.98 -7.14
C THR A 21 3.86 -5.78 -6.46
N VAL A 22 3.84 -5.90 -5.14
CA VAL A 22 2.67 -5.62 -4.32
C VAL A 22 2.95 -4.41 -3.44
N ILE A 23 2.20 -3.34 -3.62
CA ILE A 23 2.25 -2.13 -2.81
C ILE A 23 0.98 -2.08 -1.97
N ILE A 24 1.13 -2.10 -0.66
CA ILE A 24 0.05 -1.91 0.30
C ILE A 24 0.19 -0.51 0.87
N TYR A 25 -0.79 0.34 0.61
CA TYR A 25 -0.89 1.67 1.19
C TYR A 25 -1.94 1.63 2.30
N VAL A 26 -1.56 2.04 3.51
CA VAL A 26 -2.49 2.25 4.61
C VAL A 26 -2.40 3.72 5.02
N ALA A 27 -3.53 4.42 5.03
CA ALA A 27 -3.61 5.78 5.53
C ALA A 27 -4.59 5.81 6.71
N MET A 28 -4.16 6.42 7.82
CA MET A 28 -4.99 6.62 8.99
C MET A 28 -5.28 8.10 9.18
N TRP A 29 -6.54 8.43 9.45
CA TRP A 29 -6.96 9.77 9.84
C TRP A 29 -7.52 9.74 11.25
N ARG A 30 -7.10 10.70 12.07
CA ARG A 30 -7.56 10.80 13.46
C ARG A 30 -7.90 12.23 13.80
N ARG A 31 -9.12 12.48 14.28
CA ARG A 31 -9.52 13.78 14.83
C ARG A 31 -10.54 13.62 15.95
N LYS A 32 -10.25 14.18 17.12
CA LYS A 32 -11.19 14.31 18.27
C LYS A 32 -12.08 13.08 18.52
N GLY A 33 -11.47 11.89 18.62
CA GLY A 33 -12.18 10.64 18.92
C GLY A 33 -12.64 9.85 17.70
N ASP A 34 -12.70 10.49 16.53
CA ASP A 34 -12.98 9.81 15.26
C ASP A 34 -11.70 9.23 14.65
N LEU A 35 -11.84 8.03 14.10
CA LEU A 35 -10.80 7.29 13.39
C LEU A 35 -11.36 6.84 12.04
N ALA A 36 -10.64 7.14 10.96
CA ALA A 36 -10.90 6.56 9.65
C ALA A 36 -9.64 5.87 9.12
N VAL A 37 -9.82 4.73 8.47
CA VAL A 37 -8.74 3.96 7.86
C VAL A 37 -9.05 3.80 6.37
N LEU A 38 -8.08 4.13 5.54
CA LEU A 38 -8.08 3.88 4.10
C LEU A 38 -6.97 2.89 3.78
N SER A 39 -7.28 1.84 3.01
CA SER A 39 -6.29 0.89 2.51
C SER A 39 -6.40 0.73 1.00
N ALA A 40 -5.25 0.58 0.35
CA ALA A 40 -5.14 0.30 -1.08
C ALA A 40 -4.10 -0.80 -1.31
N VAL A 41 -4.42 -1.74 -2.19
CA VAL A 41 -3.48 -2.79 -2.63
C VAL A 41 -3.30 -2.62 -4.12
N ILE A 42 -2.07 -2.34 -4.54
CA ILE A 42 -1.69 -2.21 -5.94
C ILE A 42 -0.80 -3.40 -6.28
N ARG A 43 -1.19 -4.18 -7.30
CA ARG A 43 -0.37 -5.27 -7.83
C ARG A 43 0.05 -4.94 -9.24
N SER A 44 1.33 -5.12 -9.53
CA SER A 44 1.91 -4.96 -10.86
C SER A 44 2.71 -6.20 -11.21
N TYR A 45 2.61 -6.64 -12.46
CA TYR A 45 3.35 -7.78 -12.99
C TYR A 45 4.23 -7.26 -14.13
N ALA A 46 5.53 -7.56 -14.07
CA ALA A 46 6.45 -7.33 -15.17
C ALA A 46 6.98 -8.68 -15.65
N VAL A 47 6.89 -8.94 -16.95
CA VAL A 47 7.44 -10.16 -17.57
C VAL A 47 8.64 -9.72 -18.40
N ALA A 48 9.78 -10.40 -18.20
CA ALA A 48 11.00 -10.18 -18.97
C ALA A 48 10.89 -10.68 -20.41
#